data_AF-A0A7C1CMQ1-F1
#
_entry.id   AF-A0A7C1CMQ1-F1
#
_cell.length_a   1.000
_cell.length_b   1.000
_cell.length_c   1.000
_cell.angle_alpha   90.00
_cell.angle_beta   90.00
_cell.angle_gamma   90.00
#
_symmetry.space_group_name_H-M   'P 1'
#
loop_
_entity.id
_entity.type
_entity.pdbx_description
1 polymer ?
#
loop_
_entity_poly.entity_id
_entity_poly.type
_entity_poly.pdbx_seq_one_letter_code
_entity_poly.pdbx_strand_id
1 'polypeptide(L)'
;MGCATRPKPPRGVRAIEREMEVLAYDAGKKSTNWKRNWLFQPVVASGPNKGQPKKVGVTASGTKAKPGTIAADTNYYPFGTVMYVPGYGYGRVEDRGGAIKGPDKIDVFFKKRKDALEWGRRRVRVRIWK
;
A
#
# COMPACT_ATOMS: atom_id res chain seq x y z
N MET A 1 -18.31 -7.91 -3.31
CA MET A 1 -17.48 -8.39 -4.45
C MET A 1 -17.39 -7.26 -5.45
N GLY A 2 -16.20 -6.74 -5.77
CA GLY A 2 -16.06 -5.52 -6.57
C GLY A 2 -14.81 -5.54 -7.44
N CYS A 3 -15.02 -5.25 -8.72
CA CYS A 3 -14.07 -5.21 -9.82
C CYS A 3 -12.78 -4.42 -9.52
N ALA A 4 -11.61 -5.04 -9.77
CA ALA A 4 -10.40 -4.44 -10.33
C ALA A 4 -9.23 -5.44 -10.22
N THR A 5 -8.60 -5.79 -11.35
CA THR A 5 -7.26 -6.38 -11.50
C THR A 5 -6.77 -7.22 -10.30
N ARG A 6 -6.94 -8.55 -10.34
CA ARG A 6 -6.13 -9.44 -9.49
C ARG A 6 -4.74 -9.48 -10.13
N PRO A 7 -3.71 -8.80 -9.59
CA PRO A 7 -2.37 -8.95 -10.14
C PRO A 7 -2.00 -10.43 -10.13
N LYS A 8 -1.65 -10.95 -11.31
CA LYS A 8 -1.26 -12.35 -11.46
C LYS A 8 0.25 -12.45 -11.29
N PRO A 9 0.74 -13.48 -10.59
CA PRO A 9 2.17 -13.73 -10.54
C PRO A 9 2.72 -13.97 -11.95
N PRO A 10 3.96 -13.54 -12.23
CA PRO A 10 4.63 -13.83 -13.49
C PRO A 10 4.72 -15.35 -13.72
N ARG A 11 4.51 -15.78 -14.97
CA ARG A 11 4.57 -17.20 -15.35
C ARG A 11 5.99 -17.73 -15.15
N GLY A 12 6.12 -18.95 -14.65
CA GLY A 12 7.41 -19.61 -14.46
C GLY A 12 8.25 -19.11 -13.28
N VAL A 13 7.85 -18.04 -12.60
CA VAL A 13 8.54 -17.52 -11.41
C VAL A 13 8.00 -18.21 -10.16
N ARG A 14 8.90 -18.82 -9.37
CA ARG A 14 8.54 -19.41 -8.09
C ARG A 14 8.35 -18.32 -7.04
N ALA A 15 7.35 -18.51 -6.19
CA ALA A 15 7.15 -17.63 -5.06
C ALA A 15 8.25 -17.83 -4.02
N ILE A 16 8.71 -16.75 -3.40
CA ILE A 16 9.38 -16.83 -2.10
C ILE A 16 8.33 -16.63 -1.00
N GLU A 17 8.49 -17.30 0.12
CA GLU A 17 7.65 -17.09 1.30
C GLU A 17 8.42 -16.32 2.36
N ARG A 18 7.73 -15.38 3.03
CA ARG A 18 8.32 -14.59 4.11
C ARG A 18 7.26 -14.28 5.15
N GLU A 19 7.61 -14.40 6.42
CA GLU A 19 6.78 -13.86 7.49
C GLU A 19 6.90 -12.34 7.49
N MET A 20 5.78 -11.64 7.35
CA MET A 20 5.75 -10.19 7.26
C MET A 20 4.71 -9.63 8.21
N GLU A 21 5.02 -8.46 8.74
CA GLU A 21 4.05 -7.57 9.35
C GLU A 21 3.26 -6.84 8.27
N VAL A 22 1.94 -7.07 8.25
CA VAL A 22 1.01 -6.53 7.28
C VAL A 22 0.04 -5.58 7.97
N LEU A 23 0.17 -4.30 7.63
CA LEU A 23 -0.72 -3.22 8.06
C LEU A 23 -1.82 -3.01 7.01
N ALA A 24 -2.81 -2.19 7.36
CA ALA A 24 -3.79 -1.68 6.41
C ALA A 24 -3.91 -0.16 6.45
N TYR A 25 -4.10 0.42 5.27
CA TYR A 25 -4.38 1.83 5.10
C TYR A 25 -5.57 2.07 4.18
N ASP A 26 -6.16 3.24 4.28
CA ASP A 26 -7.29 3.69 3.45
C ASP A 26 -6.97 5.03 2.75
N ALA A 27 -7.82 5.46 1.82
CA ALA A 27 -7.64 6.72 1.10
C ALA A 27 -7.83 7.99 1.96
N GLY A 28 -8.23 7.84 3.23
CA GLY A 28 -8.52 8.93 4.15
C GLY A 28 -7.29 9.77 4.53
N LYS A 29 -7.55 11.03 4.88
CA LYS A 29 -6.54 12.06 5.24
C LYS A 29 -5.54 11.60 6.30
N LYS A 30 -6.00 10.86 7.32
CA LYS A 30 -5.16 10.34 8.42
C LYS A 30 -4.15 9.32 7.88
N SER A 31 -4.65 8.33 7.15
CA SER A 31 -3.86 7.22 6.60
C SER A 31 -2.90 7.68 5.49
N THR A 32 -3.29 8.70 4.72
CA THR A 32 -2.48 9.20 3.59
C THR A 32 -1.72 10.50 3.89
N ASN A 33 -1.74 11.01 5.13
CA ASN A 33 -1.03 12.21 5.59
C ASN A 33 -1.25 13.46 4.71
N TRP A 34 -2.50 13.91 4.58
CA TRP A 34 -2.79 15.18 3.91
C TRP A 34 -3.91 15.98 4.57
N LYS A 35 -3.87 17.30 4.38
CA LYS A 35 -4.90 18.26 4.80
C LYS A 35 -5.16 19.28 3.70
N ARG A 36 -6.21 20.08 3.85
CA ARG A 36 -6.42 21.27 3.00
C ARG A 36 -5.74 22.47 3.65
N ASN A 37 -5.01 23.28 2.87
CA ASN A 37 -4.55 24.59 3.31
C ASN A 37 -5.70 25.62 3.26
N TRP A 38 -5.40 26.88 3.57
CA TRP A 38 -6.38 27.98 3.54
C TRP A 38 -6.94 28.26 2.12
N LEU A 39 -6.21 27.87 1.06
CA LEU A 39 -6.65 27.89 -0.34
C LEU A 39 -7.42 26.62 -0.74
N PHE A 40 -7.83 25.80 0.22
CA PHE A 40 -8.49 24.51 0.00
C PHE A 40 -7.69 23.47 -0.81
N GLN A 41 -6.40 23.70 -1.05
CA GLN A 41 -5.51 22.81 -1.80
C GLN A 41 -4.99 21.67 -0.92
N PRO A 42 -4.88 20.43 -1.45
CA PRO A 42 -4.31 19.32 -0.71
C PRO A 42 -2.81 19.46 -0.54
N VAL A 43 -2.36 19.45 0.72
CA VAL A 43 -0.95 19.52 1.11
C VAL A 43 -0.61 18.42 2.12
N VAL A 44 0.67 18.06 2.21
CA VAL A 44 1.19 17.15 3.24
C VAL A 44 0.88 17.71 4.63
N ALA A 45 0.29 16.90 5.51
CA ALA A 45 -0.19 17.39 6.82
C ALA A 45 0.93 17.50 7.87
N SER A 46 1.87 16.55 7.88
CA SER A 46 2.98 16.47 8.82
C SER A 46 4.26 15.88 8.21
N GLY A 47 5.38 16.01 8.93
CA GLY A 47 6.70 15.52 8.51
C GLY A 47 7.51 16.55 7.70
N PRO A 48 8.69 16.15 7.18
CA PRO A 48 9.63 17.06 6.52
C PRO A 48 9.04 17.83 5.33
N ASN A 49 8.06 17.24 4.65
CA ASN A 49 7.41 17.85 3.48
C ASN A 49 6.11 18.59 3.82
N LYS A 50 5.83 18.85 5.10
CA LYS A 50 4.59 19.53 5.55
C LYS A 50 4.34 20.82 4.76
N GLY A 51 3.10 20.98 4.27
CA GLY A 51 2.70 22.16 3.51
C GLY A 51 2.97 22.08 2.00
N GLN A 52 3.79 21.13 1.53
CA GLN A 52 4.00 20.93 0.10
C GLN A 52 2.75 20.34 -0.58
N PRO A 53 2.47 20.68 -1.86
CA PRO A 53 1.35 20.11 -2.61
C PRO A 53 1.36 18.59 -2.64
N LYS A 54 0.17 17.98 -2.56
CA LYS A 54 0.04 16.52 -2.55
C LYS A 54 -0.99 16.02 -3.55
N LYS A 55 -0.57 15.06 -4.38
CA LYS A 55 -1.45 14.30 -5.26
C LYS A 55 -2.20 13.24 -4.43
N VAL A 56 -3.47 13.52 -4.10
CA VAL A 56 -4.30 12.63 -3.28
C VAL A 56 -4.78 11.44 -4.11
N GLY A 57 -4.68 10.23 -3.56
CA GLY A 57 -5.16 9.00 -4.20
C GLY A 57 -4.28 8.45 -5.33
N VAL A 58 -3.09 9.05 -5.52
CA VAL A 58 -2.08 8.58 -6.48
C VAL A 58 -0.95 7.89 -5.71
N THR A 59 -0.59 6.67 -6.12
CA THR A 59 0.48 5.87 -5.53
C THR A 59 1.85 6.39 -5.96
N ALA A 60 2.91 5.97 -5.28
CA ALA A 60 4.27 6.32 -5.64
C ALA A 60 4.70 5.86 -7.06
N SER A 61 4.07 4.81 -7.60
CA SER A 61 4.28 4.37 -9.00
C SER A 61 3.50 5.22 -10.03
N GLY A 62 2.66 6.16 -9.60
CA GLY A 62 1.85 7.02 -10.46
C GLY A 62 0.45 6.48 -10.78
N THR A 63 0.08 5.30 -10.26
CA THR A 63 -1.26 4.72 -10.45
C THR A 63 -2.28 5.26 -9.44
N LYS A 64 -3.57 5.05 -9.69
CA LYS A 64 -4.61 5.35 -8.69
C LYS A 64 -4.67 4.24 -7.64
N ALA A 65 -4.60 4.60 -6.36
CA ALA A 65 -4.73 3.65 -5.27
C ALA A 65 -6.09 2.93 -5.32
N LYS A 66 -6.07 1.60 -5.23
CA LYS A 66 -7.25 0.74 -5.34
C LYS A 66 -7.02 -0.58 -4.58
N PRO A 67 -8.08 -1.36 -4.26
CA PRO A 67 -7.89 -2.69 -3.69
C PRO A 67 -6.91 -3.51 -4.55
N GLY A 68 -5.93 -4.13 -3.89
CA GLY A 68 -4.78 -4.79 -4.54
C GLY A 68 -3.51 -3.93 -4.57
N THR A 69 -3.57 -2.62 -4.32
CA THR A 69 -2.36 -1.79 -4.13
C THR A 69 -1.68 -2.20 -2.81
N ILE A 70 -0.36 -2.37 -2.86
CA ILE A 70 0.51 -2.62 -1.71
C ILE A 70 1.55 -1.50 -1.63
N ALA A 71 1.72 -0.93 -0.44
CA ALA A 71 2.86 -0.10 -0.11
C ALA A 71 3.97 -0.96 0.51
N ALA A 72 5.19 -0.81 0.01
CA ALA A 72 6.36 -1.56 0.48
C ALA A 72 7.64 -0.72 0.37
N ASP A 73 8.73 -1.23 0.95
CA ASP A 73 10.07 -0.69 0.70
C ASP A 73 10.58 -1.16 -0.67
N THR A 74 10.69 -0.23 -1.62
CA THR A 74 11.06 -0.54 -3.01
C THR A 74 12.51 -0.99 -3.19
N ASN A 75 13.37 -0.80 -2.18
CA ASN A 75 14.72 -1.37 -2.21
C ASN A 75 14.70 -2.91 -2.07
N TYR A 76 13.66 -3.46 -1.45
CA TYR A 76 13.47 -4.90 -1.29
C TYR A 76 12.43 -5.47 -2.26
N TYR A 77 11.38 -4.68 -2.54
CA TYR A 77 10.25 -5.06 -3.37
C TYR A 77 9.99 -3.99 -4.43
N PRO A 78 10.65 -4.07 -5.61
CA PRO A 78 10.44 -3.11 -6.68
C PRO A 78 8.97 -2.99 -7.08
N PHE A 79 8.58 -1.84 -7.63
CA PHE A 79 7.24 -1.67 -8.18
C PHE A 79 6.92 -2.78 -9.19
N GLY A 80 5.70 -3.31 -9.12
CA GLY A 80 5.28 -4.46 -9.92
C GLY A 80 5.38 -5.81 -9.20
N THR A 81 6.16 -5.90 -8.10
CA THR A 81 6.22 -7.10 -7.25
C THR A 81 4.81 -7.54 -6.87
N VAL A 82 4.46 -8.79 -7.17
CA VAL A 82 3.16 -9.37 -6.87
C VAL A 82 3.25 -10.12 -5.55
N MET A 83 2.24 -9.99 -4.71
CA MET A 83 2.18 -10.69 -3.43
C MET A 83 0.81 -11.33 -3.23
N TYR A 84 0.78 -12.47 -2.57
CA TYR A 84 -0.43 -13.05 -2.00
C TYR A 84 -0.34 -12.95 -0.49
N VAL A 85 -1.27 -12.21 0.09
CA VAL A 85 -1.36 -11.97 1.53
C VAL A 85 -2.57 -12.75 2.06
N PRO A 86 -2.37 -13.74 2.96
CA PRO A 86 -3.48 -14.49 3.54
C PRO A 86 -4.54 -13.57 4.16
N GLY A 87 -5.81 -13.78 3.79
CA GLY A 87 -6.95 -12.96 4.23
C GLY A 87 -7.19 -11.67 3.44
N TYR A 88 -6.22 -11.16 2.67
CA TYR A 88 -6.40 -10.00 1.79
C TYR A 88 -6.50 -10.42 0.32
N GLY A 89 -5.67 -11.38 -0.09
CA GLY A 89 -5.60 -11.87 -1.46
C GLY A 89 -4.38 -11.34 -2.22
N TYR A 90 -4.50 -11.27 -3.54
CA TYR A 90 -3.44 -10.81 -4.42
C TYR A 90 -3.34 -9.29 -4.45
N GLY A 91 -2.12 -8.79 -4.34
CA GLY A 91 -1.80 -7.38 -4.53
C GLY A 91 -0.48 -7.18 -5.27
N ARG A 92 -0.21 -5.93 -5.63
CA ARG A 92 0.97 -5.49 -6.36
C ARG A 92 1.58 -4.29 -5.65
N VAL A 93 2.90 -4.28 -5.53
CA VAL A 93 3.63 -3.12 -5.02
C VAL A 93 3.52 -1.98 -6.03
N GLU A 94 2.74 -0.97 -5.67
CA GLU A 94 2.51 0.24 -6.48
C GLU A 94 2.78 1.50 -5.65
N ASP A 95 2.96 1.38 -4.34
CA ASP A 95 3.06 2.51 -3.44
C ASP A 95 4.25 2.41 -2.48
N ARG A 96 4.58 3.52 -1.82
CA ARG A 96 5.61 3.60 -0.77
C ARG A 96 5.05 4.31 0.44
N GLY A 97 5.26 3.74 1.62
CA GLY A 97 4.94 4.38 2.90
C GLY A 97 6.20 4.87 3.59
N GLY A 98 6.17 6.08 4.16
CA GLY A 98 7.31 6.60 4.93
C GLY A 98 7.71 5.70 6.11
N ALA A 99 6.72 5.07 6.76
CA ALA A 99 6.90 4.14 7.87
C ALA A 99 6.99 2.66 7.46
N ILE A 100 6.89 2.36 6.16
CA ILE A 100 6.93 1.00 5.62
C ILE A 100 8.33 0.77 5.05
N LYS A 101 9.20 0.21 5.90
CA LYS A 101 10.64 0.09 5.66
C LYS A 101 11.14 -1.31 5.95
N GLY A 102 12.15 -1.73 5.21
CA GLY A 102 12.77 -3.04 5.36
C GLY A 102 12.02 -4.18 4.67
N PRO A 103 12.52 -5.41 4.80
CA PRO A 103 12.01 -6.57 4.07
C PRO A 103 10.75 -7.17 4.69
N ASP A 104 10.45 -6.94 5.97
CA ASP A 104 9.43 -7.73 6.68
C ASP A 104 8.16 -6.92 6.98
N LYS A 105 7.94 -5.79 6.28
CA LYS A 105 6.82 -4.88 6.54
C LYS A 105 6.18 -4.37 5.26
N ILE A 106 4.85 -4.51 5.17
CA ILE A 106 4.03 -3.99 4.06
C ILE A 106 2.72 -3.40 4.59
N ASP A 107 2.08 -2.57 3.77
CA ASP A 107 0.78 -1.95 4.07
C ASP A 107 -0.17 -2.17 2.90
N VAL A 108 -1.35 -2.75 3.16
CA VAL A 108 -2.32 -3.12 2.12
C VAL A 108 -3.47 -2.12 2.03
N PHE A 109 -3.83 -1.73 0.82
CA PHE A 109 -4.86 -0.72 0.62
C PHE A 109 -6.28 -1.28 0.75
N PHE A 110 -7.10 -0.59 1.54
CA PHE A 110 -8.54 -0.78 1.60
C PHE A 110 -9.29 0.46 1.13
N LYS A 111 -10.41 0.23 0.42
CA LYS A 111 -11.27 1.33 -0.05
C LYS A 111 -11.98 2.04 1.11
N LYS A 112 -12.39 1.30 2.13
CA LYS A 112 -13.10 1.82 3.30
C LYS A 112 -12.20 1.79 4.52
N ARG A 113 -12.24 2.86 5.31
CA ARG A 113 -11.53 2.96 6.59
C ARG A 113 -11.93 1.86 7.58
N LYS A 114 -13.22 1.51 7.63
CA LYS A 114 -13.72 0.45 8.52
C LYS A 114 -13.01 -0.87 8.25
N ASP A 115 -12.95 -1.29 6.99
CA ASP A 115 -12.28 -2.52 6.57
C ASP A 115 -10.76 -2.50 6.91
N ALA A 116 -10.09 -1.34 6.77
CA ALA A 116 -8.69 -1.19 7.19
C ALA A 116 -8.50 -1.35 8.71
N LEU A 117 -9.42 -0.81 9.50
CA LEU A 117 -9.39 -0.92 10.96
C LEU A 117 -9.69 -2.35 11.43
N GLU A 118 -10.66 -3.01 10.80
CA GLU A 118 -10.98 -4.42 11.04
C GLU A 118 -9.80 -5.32 10.63
N TRP A 119 -9.08 -4.96 9.57
CA TRP A 119 -7.86 -5.67 9.21
C TRP A 119 -6.78 -5.56 10.29
N GLY A 120 -6.56 -4.35 10.82
CA GLY A 120 -5.60 -4.08 11.89
C GLY A 120 -4.14 -4.29 11.47
N ARG A 121 -3.35 -4.88 12.37
CA ARG A 121 -1.94 -5.23 12.14
C ARG A 121 -1.77 -6.71 12.42
N ARG A 122 -1.18 -7.45 11.48
CA ARG A 122 -1.02 -8.90 11.60
C ARG A 122 0.33 -9.36 11.10
N ARG A 123 0.87 -10.42 11.71
CA ARG A 123 2.01 -11.17 11.17
C ARG A 123 1.49 -12.38 10.40
N VAL A 124 1.79 -12.45 9.11
CA VAL A 124 1.34 -13.54 8.23
C VAL A 124 2.45 -13.93 7.26
N ARG A 125 2.41 -15.18 6.80
CA ARG A 125 3.32 -15.67 5.76
C ARG A 125 2.83 -15.23 4.38
N VAL A 126 3.56 -14.31 3.75
CA VAL A 126 3.27 -13.73 2.45
C VAL A 126 4.03 -14.48 1.37
N ARG A 127 3.36 -14.77 0.26
CA ARG A 127 4.00 -15.30 -0.96
C ARG A 127 4.32 -14.14 -1.89
N ILE A 128 5.55 -14.09 -2.40
CA ILE A 128 6.10 -12.93 -3.12
C ILE A 128 6.68 -13.39 -4.47
N TRP A 129 6.35 -12.67 -5.52
CA TRP A 129 6.92 -12.81 -6.86
C TRP A 129 7.47 -11.45 -7.30
N LYS A 130 8.78 -11.40 -7.52
CA LYS A 130 9.49 -10.20 -7.97
C LYS A 130 10.20 -10.49 -9.29
#